data_AF-A0A7C7AA88-F1
#
_entry.id   AF-A0A7C7AA88-F1
#
_cell.length_a   1.000
_cell.length_b   1.000
_cell.length_c   1.000
_cell.angle_alpha   90.00
_cell.angle_beta   90.00
_cell.angle_gamma   90.00
#
_symmetry.space_group_name_H-M   'P 1'
#
loop_
_entity.id
_entity.type
_entity.pdbx_description
1 polymer ?
#
loop_
_entity_poly.entity_id
_entity_poly.type
_entity_poly.pdbx_seq_one_letter_code
_entity_poly.pdbx_strand_id
1 'polypeptide(L)'
;MNIDERVLGIDGAKGGWAVATCKNGKAFVQFFKKIEDVWYFYRDKLELVLIDIPIGLPHSEKRYRSCDEEARKFLGYPRSSSIFSPPCREVFEARDYKEALAINKKILGKGLSKQAWNIVPKIKEVDEFVIKNPEAVKFLKESHPEVAFKGLKGEVAKFSKRDEEGYKERIEFLRILFRKFGCEIVEDKIKGLRRDDI
;
A
#
# COMPACT_ATOMS: atom_id res chain seq x y z
N MET A 1 -24.99 8.86 -1.79
CA MET A 1 -24.69 7.47 -1.35
C MET A 1 -24.13 7.53 0.05
N ASN A 2 -24.65 6.73 0.97
CA ASN A 2 -24.16 6.72 2.34
C ASN A 2 -23.07 5.65 2.37
N ILE A 3 -21.80 5.98 2.11
CA ILE A 3 -20.64 5.07 2.16
C ILE A 3 -20.16 4.99 3.63
N ASP A 4 -19.61 3.87 4.09
CA ASP A 4 -18.94 3.86 5.39
C ASP A 4 -17.53 4.45 5.21
N GLU A 5 -17.45 5.77 5.39
CA GLU A 5 -16.28 6.61 5.11
C GLU A 5 -15.23 6.59 6.23
N ARG A 6 -15.39 5.71 7.22
CA ARG A 6 -14.56 5.68 8.44
C ARG A 6 -13.32 4.82 8.31
N VAL A 7 -13.36 3.80 7.46
CA VAL A 7 -12.24 2.88 7.21
C VAL A 7 -11.86 2.91 5.74
N LEU A 8 -10.61 3.26 5.46
CA LEU A 8 -10.07 3.37 4.10
C LEU A 8 -9.02 2.29 3.84
N GLY A 9 -9.07 1.69 2.65
CA GLY A 9 -7.94 1.02 2.03
C GLY A 9 -7.37 1.89 0.91
N ILE A 10 -6.04 2.07 0.85
CA ILE A 10 -5.38 2.95 -0.11
C ILE A 10 -4.26 2.19 -0.82
N ASP A 11 -4.24 2.27 -2.14
CA ASP A 11 -3.14 1.77 -2.97
C ASP A 11 -2.67 2.83 -3.99
N GLY A 12 -1.39 2.76 -4.33
CA GLY A 12 -0.77 3.64 -5.31
C GLY A 12 -1.20 3.26 -6.72
N ALA A 13 -1.88 4.19 -7.41
CA ALA A 13 -2.28 4.01 -8.79
C ALA A 13 -1.49 4.96 -9.71
N LYS A 14 -1.46 4.66 -11.02
CA LYS A 14 -0.83 5.56 -11.99
C LYS A 14 -1.52 6.94 -11.94
N GLY A 15 -0.78 7.96 -11.54
CA GLY A 15 -1.25 9.34 -11.46
C GLY A 15 -1.92 9.74 -10.14
N GLY A 16 -1.96 8.86 -9.14
CA GLY A 16 -2.65 9.17 -7.88
C GLY A 16 -2.76 7.98 -6.92
N TRP A 17 -3.89 7.90 -6.24
CA TRP A 17 -4.21 6.95 -5.19
C TRP A 17 -5.62 6.41 -5.42
N ALA A 18 -5.76 5.09 -5.46
CA ALA A 18 -7.05 4.43 -5.39
C ALA A 18 -7.43 4.28 -3.91
N VAL A 19 -8.63 4.73 -3.55
CA VAL A 19 -9.15 4.74 -2.18
C VAL A 19 -10.41 3.90 -2.15
N ALA A 20 -10.31 2.73 -1.52
CA ALA A 20 -11.41 1.82 -1.31
C ALA A 20 -12.08 2.08 0.05
N THR A 21 -13.40 2.09 0.04
CA THR A 21 -14.27 2.08 1.22
C THR A 21 -15.21 0.89 1.09
N CYS A 22 -15.78 0.40 2.20
CA CYS A 22 -16.70 -0.73 2.14
C CYS A 22 -17.94 -0.46 2.99
N LYS A 23 -19.13 -0.67 2.43
CA LYS A 23 -20.38 -0.67 3.20
C LYS A 23 -21.26 -1.84 2.83
N ASN A 24 -21.72 -2.58 3.83
CA ASN A 24 -22.61 -3.74 3.66
C ASN A 24 -22.07 -4.77 2.64
N GLY A 25 -20.74 -4.97 2.62
CA GLY A 25 -20.05 -5.87 1.69
C GLY A 25 -19.85 -5.31 0.28
N LYS A 26 -20.32 -4.09 -0.01
CA LYS A 26 -20.03 -3.40 -1.27
C LYS A 26 -18.81 -2.51 -1.12
N ALA A 27 -17.80 -2.76 -1.95
CA ALA A 27 -16.64 -1.90 -2.06
C ALA A 27 -16.93 -0.74 -3.02
N PHE A 28 -16.49 0.45 -2.64
CA PHE A 28 -16.55 1.66 -3.44
C PHE A 28 -15.15 2.23 -3.58
N VAL A 29 -14.72 2.50 -4.82
CA VAL A 29 -13.38 3.01 -5.11
C VAL A 29 -13.49 4.41 -5.68
N GLN A 30 -12.75 5.34 -5.07
CA GLN A 30 -12.54 6.70 -5.54
C GLN A 30 -11.06 6.92 -5.82
N PHE A 31 -10.73 7.94 -6.61
CA PHE A 31 -9.33 8.26 -6.91
C PHE A 31 -9.00 9.71 -6.60
N PHE A 32 -7.83 9.88 -6.02
CA PHE A 32 -7.28 11.17 -5.59
C PHE A 32 -5.89 11.35 -6.18
N LYS A 33 -5.54 12.57 -6.58
CA LYS A 33 -4.21 12.83 -7.16
C LYS A 33 -3.12 12.77 -6.09
N LYS A 34 -3.41 13.30 -4.89
CA LYS A 34 -2.47 13.35 -3.77
C LYS A 34 -3.04 12.69 -2.51
N ILE A 35 -2.18 12.16 -1.66
CA ILE A 35 -2.55 11.58 -0.36
C ILE A 35 -3.14 12.65 0.58
N GLU A 36 -2.67 13.89 0.43
CA GLU A 36 -3.18 15.04 1.17
C GLU A 36 -4.64 15.34 0.83
N ASP A 37 -5.06 15.15 -0.42
CA ASP A 37 -6.45 15.30 -0.84
C ASP A 37 -7.34 14.25 -0.16
N VAL A 38 -6.84 13.01 -0.01
CA VAL A 38 -7.55 11.94 0.71
C VAL A 38 -7.72 12.32 2.18
N TRP A 39 -6.64 12.78 2.82
CA TRP A 39 -6.67 13.16 4.23
C TRP A 39 -7.71 14.24 4.50
N TYR A 40 -7.67 15.36 3.77
CA TYR A 40 -8.61 16.46 4.01
C TYR A 40 -10.06 16.09 3.68
N PHE A 41 -10.28 15.18 2.73
CA PHE A 41 -11.64 14.72 2.41
C PHE A 41 -12.25 13.89 3.54
N TYR A 42 -11.46 13.04 4.22
CA TYR A 42 -11.97 12.06 5.17
C TYR A 42 -11.70 12.38 6.65
N ARG A 43 -10.71 13.22 6.98
CA ARG A 43 -10.11 13.34 8.33
C ARG A 43 -11.08 13.47 9.50
N ASP A 44 -12.24 14.10 9.29
CA ASP A 44 -13.21 14.34 10.37
C ASP A 44 -14.04 13.09 10.75
N LYS A 45 -13.94 12.01 9.97
CA LYS A 45 -14.71 10.76 10.16
C LYS A 45 -13.82 9.52 10.29
N LEU A 46 -12.50 9.65 10.12
CA LEU A 46 -11.59 8.51 10.07
C LEU A 46 -11.49 7.78 11.40
N GLU A 47 -11.61 6.46 11.35
CA GLU A 47 -11.26 5.54 12.42
C GLU A 47 -9.98 4.78 12.08
N LEU A 48 -9.78 4.41 10.82
CA LEU A 48 -8.61 3.65 10.36
C LEU A 48 -8.32 3.88 8.87
N VAL A 49 -7.05 4.03 8.51
CA VAL A 49 -6.59 4.06 7.12
C VAL A 49 -5.47 3.05 6.96
N LEU A 50 -5.64 2.13 6.03
CA LEU A 50 -4.66 1.11 5.66
C LEU A 50 -4.10 1.46 4.28
N ILE A 51 -2.78 1.68 4.18
CA ILE A 51 -2.13 2.08 2.93
C ILE A 51 -1.00 1.10 2.56
N ASP A 52 -0.95 0.65 1.30
CA ASP A 52 0.14 -0.20 0.78
C ASP A 52 1.35 0.64 0.36
N ILE A 53 1.94 1.34 1.34
CA ILE A 53 3.16 2.10 1.16
C ILE A 53 3.99 2.06 2.46
N PRO A 54 5.32 1.98 2.36
CA PRO A 54 6.20 2.11 3.51
C PRO A 54 5.94 3.39 4.33
N ILE A 55 5.63 3.25 5.61
CA ILE A 55 5.61 4.35 6.58
C ILE A 55 6.80 4.20 7.53
N GLY A 56 7.64 5.24 7.56
CA GLY A 56 8.94 5.19 8.21
C GLY A 56 9.98 4.45 7.37
N LEU A 57 11.20 4.99 7.35
CA LEU A 57 12.27 4.56 6.46
C LEU A 57 13.51 4.11 7.24
N PRO A 58 14.25 3.12 6.73
CA PRO A 58 15.54 2.73 7.30
C PRO A 58 16.57 3.84 7.11
N HIS A 59 17.56 3.88 8.01
CA HIS A 59 18.68 4.82 7.98
C HIS A 59 19.98 4.11 8.42
N SER A 60 21.08 4.86 8.49
CA SER A 60 22.43 4.34 8.77
C SER A 60 22.54 3.51 10.05
N GLU A 61 21.87 3.95 11.13
CA GLU A 61 21.86 3.29 12.45
C GLU A 61 20.80 2.17 12.54
N LYS A 62 19.72 2.28 11.78
CA LYS A 62 18.66 1.27 11.70
C LYS A 62 18.36 0.91 10.25
N ARG A 63 19.16 0.01 9.71
CA ARG A 63 19.14 -0.37 8.28
C ARG A 63 17.97 -1.28 7.87
N TYR A 64 17.18 -1.73 8.84
CA TYR A 64 16.03 -2.62 8.65
C TYR A 64 14.83 -2.11 9.46
N ARG A 65 13.63 -2.34 8.94
CA ARG A 65 12.39 -2.02 9.65
C ARG A 65 11.86 -3.29 10.31
N SER A 66 11.55 -3.20 11.60
CA SER A 66 11.04 -4.33 12.39
C SER A 66 9.73 -4.87 11.82
N CYS A 67 8.85 -3.99 11.29
CA CYS A 67 7.62 -4.41 10.61
C CYS A 67 7.90 -5.30 9.39
N ASP A 68 8.95 -5.00 8.60
CA ASP A 68 9.30 -5.82 7.44
C ASP A 68 9.82 -7.20 7.84
N GLU A 69 10.61 -7.26 8.91
CA GLU A 69 11.15 -8.53 9.42
C GLU A 69 10.04 -9.43 9.93
N GLU A 70 9.12 -8.88 10.73
CA GLU A 70 7.96 -9.61 11.23
C GLU A 70 7.02 -10.03 10.11
N ALA A 71 6.79 -9.16 9.10
CA ALA A 71 6.02 -9.53 7.92
C ALA A 71 6.65 -10.69 7.14
N ARG A 72 7.98 -10.68 6.95
CA ARG A 72 8.70 -11.79 6.29
C ARG A 72 8.58 -13.09 7.06
N LYS A 73 8.75 -13.06 8.39
CA LYS A 73 8.58 -14.22 9.27
C LYS A 73 7.15 -14.74 9.19
N PHE A 74 6.17 -13.84 9.30
CA PHE A 74 4.75 -14.19 9.26
C PHE A 74 4.38 -14.84 7.93
N LEU A 75 4.86 -14.34 6.79
CA LEU A 75 4.54 -14.93 5.48
C LEU A 75 5.25 -16.27 5.25
N GLY A 76 6.53 -16.38 5.61
CA GLY A 76 7.35 -17.56 5.34
C GLY A 76 7.70 -17.74 3.86
N TYR A 77 8.61 -18.66 3.53
CA TYR A 77 8.99 -18.94 2.15
C TYR A 77 7.86 -19.66 1.39
N PRO A 78 7.60 -19.35 0.10
CA PRO A 78 8.29 -18.39 -0.76
C PRO A 78 7.76 -16.94 -0.66
N ARG A 79 6.72 -16.69 0.13
CA ARG A 79 5.98 -15.41 0.16
C ARG A 79 6.68 -14.30 0.92
N SER A 80 7.65 -14.60 1.76
CA SER A 80 8.52 -13.60 2.40
C SER A 80 9.24 -12.69 1.39
N SER A 81 9.47 -13.16 0.16
CA SER A 81 10.03 -12.37 -0.94
C SER A 81 9.12 -11.25 -1.46
N SER A 82 7.82 -11.30 -1.15
CA SER A 82 6.87 -10.24 -1.52
C SER A 82 7.07 -8.95 -0.71
N ILE A 83 7.67 -9.04 0.48
CA ILE A 83 8.00 -7.86 1.29
C ILE A 83 9.27 -7.21 0.73
N PHE A 84 9.09 -6.19 -0.11
CA PHE A 84 10.23 -5.40 -0.58
C PHE A 84 10.84 -4.57 0.56
N SER A 85 12.12 -4.22 0.44
CA SER A 85 12.77 -3.28 1.37
C SER A 85 12.64 -1.86 0.83
N PRO A 86 12.11 -0.89 1.60
CA PRO A 86 12.11 0.50 1.16
C PRO A 86 13.52 1.10 1.07
N PRO A 87 13.68 2.20 0.33
CA PRO A 87 14.92 2.96 0.30
C PRO A 87 15.19 3.70 1.61
N CYS A 88 16.41 4.18 1.80
CA CYS A 88 16.70 5.27 2.74
C CYS A 88 16.16 6.61 2.21
N ARG A 89 15.92 7.57 3.11
CA ARG A 89 15.30 8.87 2.77
C ARG A 89 16.12 9.67 1.76
N GLU A 90 17.44 9.56 1.82
CA GLU A 90 18.38 10.27 0.95
C GLU A 90 18.23 9.90 -0.54
N VAL A 91 17.60 8.76 -0.85
CA VAL A 91 17.25 8.38 -2.24
C VAL A 91 16.28 9.37 -2.87
N PHE A 92 15.53 10.15 -2.08
CA PHE A 92 14.57 11.13 -2.59
C PHE A 92 15.22 12.29 -3.37
N GLU A 93 16.52 12.49 -3.19
CA GLU A 93 17.31 13.52 -3.87
C GLU A 93 18.08 12.97 -5.07
N ALA A 94 17.96 11.67 -5.36
CA ALA A 94 18.60 11.05 -6.51
C ALA A 94 17.94 11.50 -7.82
N ARG A 95 18.75 11.88 -8.81
CA ARG A 95 18.30 12.29 -10.16
C ARG A 95 17.93 11.11 -11.04
N ASP A 96 18.57 9.97 -10.81
CA ASP A 96 18.35 8.75 -11.57
C ASP A 96 18.53 7.49 -10.71
N TYR A 97 18.19 6.34 -11.29
CA TYR A 97 18.30 5.04 -10.62
C TYR A 97 19.73 4.68 -10.24
N LYS A 98 20.75 5.12 -11.00
CA LYS A 98 22.15 4.80 -10.72
C LYS A 98 22.64 5.55 -9.48
N GLU A 99 22.25 6.81 -9.36
CA GLU A 99 22.49 7.64 -8.17
C GLU A 99 21.74 7.08 -6.95
N ALA A 100 20.45 6.74 -7.12
CA ALA A 100 19.64 6.12 -6.07
C ALA A 100 20.26 4.81 -5.55
N LEU A 101 20.73 3.96 -6.47
CA LEU A 101 21.41 2.71 -6.14
C LEU A 101 22.68 2.95 -5.32
N ALA A 102 23.49 3.94 -5.72
CA ALA A 102 24.73 4.29 -5.02
C ALA A 102 24.46 4.85 -3.62
N ILE A 103 23.49 5.76 -3.48
CA ILE A 103 23.07 6.33 -2.20
C ILE A 103 22.57 5.22 -1.27
N ASN A 104 21.66 4.37 -1.74
CA ASN A 104 21.09 3.31 -0.92
C ASN A 104 22.14 2.28 -0.48
N LYS A 105 23.07 1.92 -1.38
CA LYS A 105 24.17 1.01 -1.05
C LYS A 105 25.11 1.62 -0.02
N LYS A 106 25.41 2.92 -0.13
CA LYS A 106 26.28 3.63 0.82
C LYS A 106 25.68 3.65 2.23
N ILE A 107 24.37 3.91 2.35
CA ILE A 107 23.71 4.12 3.65
C ILE A 107 23.25 2.80 4.28
N LEU A 108 22.61 1.93 3.49
CA LEU A 108 21.99 0.70 3.97
C LEU A 108 22.84 -0.55 3.72
N GLY A 109 23.95 -0.44 2.99
CA GLY A 109 24.81 -1.57 2.64
C GLY A 109 24.25 -2.48 1.54
N LYS A 110 23.08 -2.14 0.96
CA LYS A 110 22.40 -2.94 -0.07
C LYS A 110 21.89 -2.09 -1.22
N GLY A 111 21.83 -2.69 -2.40
CA GLY A 111 21.23 -2.05 -3.57
C GLY A 111 19.75 -1.75 -3.39
N LEU A 112 19.21 -0.92 -4.28
CA LEU A 112 17.79 -0.60 -4.40
C LEU A 112 17.24 -1.39 -5.59
N SER A 113 16.08 -2.04 -5.44
CA SER A 113 15.45 -2.73 -6.57
C SER A 113 14.75 -1.73 -7.49
N LYS A 114 14.57 -2.07 -8.78
CA LYS A 114 13.78 -1.25 -9.70
C LYS A 114 12.33 -1.08 -9.24
N GLN A 115 11.76 -2.10 -8.59
CA GLN A 115 10.43 -2.01 -8.01
C GLN A 115 10.37 -0.95 -6.90
N ALA A 116 11.31 -0.98 -5.95
CA ALA A 116 11.36 0.01 -4.88
C ALA A 116 11.62 1.42 -5.45
N TRP A 117 12.51 1.56 -6.44
CA TRP A 117 12.76 2.82 -7.14
C TRP A 117 11.50 3.40 -7.79
N ASN A 118 10.73 2.58 -8.52
CA ASN A 118 9.52 3.04 -9.19
C ASN A 118 8.44 3.54 -8.21
N ILE A 119 8.48 3.08 -6.95
CA ILE A 119 7.53 3.47 -5.90
C ILE A 119 8.07 4.67 -5.08
N VAL A 120 9.36 5.04 -5.19
CA VAL A 120 9.97 6.18 -4.47
C VAL A 120 9.11 7.46 -4.49
N PRO A 121 8.53 7.90 -5.62
CA PRO A 121 7.71 9.11 -5.62
C PRO A 121 6.52 9.03 -4.64
N LYS A 122 5.88 7.86 -4.54
CA LYS A 122 4.76 7.61 -3.63
C LYS A 122 5.21 7.48 -2.17
N ILE A 123 6.38 6.88 -1.94
CA ILE A 123 6.99 6.84 -0.59
C ILE A 123 7.33 8.24 -0.11
N LYS A 124 7.95 9.07 -0.98
CA LYS A 124 8.28 10.47 -0.68
C LYS A 124 7.02 11.27 -0.34
N GLU A 125 5.98 11.13 -1.15
CA GLU A 125 4.69 11.80 -0.94
C GLU A 125 4.10 11.50 0.46
N VAL A 126 4.14 10.24 0.89
CA VAL A 126 3.59 9.81 2.18
C VAL A 126 4.52 10.15 3.35
N ASP A 127 5.85 10.02 3.19
CA ASP A 127 6.83 10.43 4.21
C ASP A 127 6.69 11.93 4.51
N GLU A 128 6.64 12.78 3.47
CA GLU A 128 6.42 14.22 3.63
C GLU A 128 5.06 14.54 4.23
N PHE A 129 3.99 13.84 3.82
CA PHE A 129 2.65 14.02 4.38
C PHE A 129 2.61 13.70 5.88
N VAL A 130 3.19 12.57 6.30
CA VAL A 130 3.22 12.15 7.72
C VAL A 130 4.05 13.11 8.57
N ILE A 131 5.17 13.62 8.04
CA ILE A 131 5.98 14.62 8.74
C ILE A 131 5.19 15.93 8.94
N LYS A 132 4.41 16.35 7.92
CA LYS A 132 3.60 17.58 7.98
C LYS A 132 2.33 17.43 8.83
N ASN A 133 1.79 16.22 8.95
CA ASN A 133 0.54 15.91 9.67
C ASN A 133 0.77 14.79 10.70
N PRO A 134 1.52 15.03 11.79
CA PRO A 134 1.82 14.00 12.78
C PRO A 134 0.57 13.35 13.39
N GLU A 135 -0.56 14.05 13.45
CA GLU A 135 -1.84 13.51 13.94
C GLU A 135 -2.40 12.40 13.05
N ALA A 136 -2.05 12.39 11.76
CA ALA A 136 -2.52 11.38 10.81
C ALA A 136 -2.05 9.97 11.20
N VAL A 137 -0.89 9.82 11.86
CA VAL A 137 -0.36 8.52 12.29
C VAL A 137 -1.25 7.80 13.32
N LYS A 138 -2.20 8.51 13.94
CA LYS A 138 -3.22 7.90 14.79
C LYS A 138 -4.12 6.95 13.98
N PHE A 139 -4.44 7.32 12.75
CA PHE A 139 -5.38 6.61 11.88
C PHE A 139 -4.67 5.85 10.75
N LEU A 140 -3.62 6.46 10.16
CA LEU A 140 -2.87 5.94 9.03
C LEU A 140 -1.86 4.88 9.45
N LYS A 141 -2.02 3.66 8.92
CA LYS A 141 -1.16 2.50 9.14
C LYS A 141 -0.72 1.91 7.81
N GLU A 142 0.53 1.50 7.73
CA GLU A 142 1.04 0.68 6.64
C GLU A 142 0.34 -0.69 6.66
N SER A 143 -0.06 -1.17 5.50
CA SER A 143 -0.68 -2.48 5.32
C SER A 143 -0.06 -3.20 4.14
N HIS A 144 0.17 -4.51 4.25
CA HIS A 144 0.68 -5.31 3.14
C HIS A 144 -0.38 -6.33 2.69
N PRO A 145 -0.84 -6.33 1.43
CA PRO A 145 -1.93 -7.19 0.97
C PRO A 145 -1.71 -8.68 1.25
N GLU A 146 -0.49 -9.19 1.08
CA GLU A 146 -0.19 -10.60 1.37
C GLU A 146 -0.28 -10.93 2.87
N VAL A 147 0.08 -9.99 3.75
CA VAL A 147 -0.03 -10.15 5.21
C VAL A 147 -1.49 -10.12 5.62
N ALA A 148 -2.26 -9.16 5.10
CA ALA A 148 -3.70 -9.09 5.33
C ALA A 148 -4.41 -10.36 4.85
N PHE A 149 -4.07 -10.83 3.64
CA PHE A 149 -4.64 -12.05 3.07
C PHE A 149 -4.36 -13.28 3.94
N LYS A 150 -3.09 -13.51 4.33
CA LYS A 150 -2.74 -14.62 5.22
C LYS A 150 -3.40 -14.48 6.59
N GLY A 151 -3.45 -13.28 7.16
CA GLY A 151 -4.08 -13.02 8.45
C GLY A 151 -5.58 -13.34 8.45
N LEU A 152 -6.29 -13.02 7.37
CA LEU A 152 -7.72 -13.28 7.24
C LEU A 152 -8.02 -14.73 6.85
N LYS A 153 -7.26 -15.30 5.90
CA LYS A 153 -7.52 -16.64 5.34
C LYS A 153 -6.92 -17.77 6.19
N GLY A 154 -5.88 -17.47 6.98
CA GLY A 154 -5.09 -18.45 7.74
C GLY A 154 -3.98 -19.13 6.92
N GLU A 155 -4.01 -19.01 5.59
CA GLU A 155 -2.96 -19.51 4.68
C GLU A 155 -2.53 -18.43 3.69
N VAL A 156 -1.31 -18.55 3.18
CA VAL A 156 -0.82 -17.65 2.12
C VAL A 156 -1.56 -17.89 0.80
N ALA A 157 -1.58 -16.88 -0.08
CA ALA A 157 -2.09 -17.05 -1.43
C ALA A 157 -1.30 -18.13 -2.18
N LYS A 158 -2.02 -19.02 -2.87
CA LYS A 158 -1.42 -20.10 -3.68
C LYS A 158 -0.91 -19.57 -5.01
N PHE A 159 -1.63 -18.64 -5.62
CA PHE A 159 -1.32 -18.12 -6.95
C PHE A 159 -0.88 -16.65 -6.91
N SER A 160 -0.13 -16.21 -7.93
CA SER A 160 0.28 -14.81 -8.06
C SER A 160 -0.94 -13.94 -8.32
N LYS A 161 -0.97 -12.72 -7.78
CA LYS A 161 -2.04 -11.75 -8.07
C LYS A 161 -2.12 -11.34 -9.54
N ARG A 162 -1.08 -11.65 -10.34
CA ARG A 162 -1.02 -11.39 -11.78
C ARG A 162 -1.68 -12.48 -12.61
N ASP A 163 -1.94 -13.63 -12.02
CA ASP A 163 -2.52 -14.78 -12.69
C ASP A 163 -4.04 -14.77 -12.49
N GLU A 164 -4.78 -15.34 -13.44
CA GLU A 164 -6.24 -15.39 -13.35
C GLU A 164 -6.70 -16.19 -12.13
N GLU A 165 -5.99 -17.26 -11.80
CA GLU A 165 -6.21 -18.10 -10.63
C GLU A 165 -6.00 -17.33 -9.33
N GLY A 166 -4.99 -16.45 -9.27
CA GLY A 166 -4.74 -15.64 -8.07
C GLY A 166 -5.74 -14.52 -7.88
N TYR A 167 -6.32 -14.01 -8.98
CA TYR A 167 -7.48 -13.14 -8.91
C TYR A 167 -8.71 -13.91 -8.39
N LYS A 168 -9.01 -15.08 -8.98
CA LYS A 168 -10.15 -15.93 -8.55
C LYS A 168 -10.05 -16.32 -7.08
N GLU A 169 -8.87 -16.76 -6.63
CA GLU A 169 -8.60 -17.12 -5.23
C GLU A 169 -8.96 -15.98 -4.27
N ARG A 170 -8.56 -14.75 -4.60
CA ARG A 170 -8.84 -13.57 -3.77
C ARG A 170 -10.32 -13.20 -3.78
N ILE A 171 -10.97 -13.23 -4.95
CA ILE A 171 -12.39 -12.89 -5.08
C ILE A 171 -13.28 -13.93 -4.38
N GLU A 172 -12.98 -15.22 -4.52
CA GLU A 172 -13.72 -16.28 -3.82
C GLU A 172 -13.59 -16.14 -2.31
N PHE A 173 -12.38 -15.86 -1.82
CA PHE A 173 -12.19 -15.61 -0.39
C PHE A 173 -12.97 -14.38 0.10
N LEU A 174 -12.94 -13.28 -0.64
CA LEU A 174 -13.72 -12.08 -0.31
C LEU A 174 -15.24 -12.34 -0.32
N ARG A 175 -15.73 -13.20 -1.23
CA ARG A 175 -17.15 -13.63 -1.26
C ARG A 175 -17.53 -14.49 -0.05
N ILE A 176 -16.60 -15.26 0.51
CA ILE A 176 -16.81 -16.01 1.75
C ILE A 176 -16.94 -15.05 2.93
N LEU A 177 -16.06 -14.04 3.01
CA LEU A 177 -16.09 -13.04 4.08
C LEU A 177 -17.29 -12.10 3.99
N PHE A 178 -17.67 -11.71 2.77
CA PHE A 178 -18.76 -10.76 2.52
C PHE A 178 -19.86 -11.43 1.69
N ARG A 179 -20.95 -11.83 2.36
CA ARG A 179 -22.11 -12.52 1.76
C ARG A 179 -22.74 -11.81 0.55
N LYS A 180 -22.49 -10.50 0.40
CA LYS A 180 -22.86 -9.68 -0.76
C LYS A 180 -21.64 -8.91 -1.31
N PHE A 181 -20.51 -9.59 -1.54
CA PHE A 181 -19.35 -8.94 -2.15
C PHE A 181 -19.68 -8.46 -3.57
N GLY A 182 -19.61 -7.15 -3.76
CA GLY A 182 -19.67 -6.49 -5.06
C GLY A 182 -18.76 -5.26 -5.04
N CYS A 183 -18.09 -5.00 -6.15
CA CYS A 183 -17.27 -3.80 -6.30
C CYS A 183 -18.00 -2.86 -7.27
N GLU A 184 -18.45 -1.71 -6.77
CA GLU A 184 -19.00 -0.64 -7.58
C GLU A 184 -17.96 0.49 -7.63
N ILE A 185 -17.46 0.79 -8.82
CA ILE A 185 -16.61 1.97 -9.02
C ILE A 185 -17.57 3.17 -9.02
N VAL A 186 -17.50 4.02 -7.99
CA VAL A 186 -18.39 5.18 -7.88
C VAL A 186 -17.82 6.32 -8.74
N GLU A 187 -18.34 6.34 -9.96
CA GLU A 187 -18.34 7.39 -10.99
C GLU A 187 -17.03 7.89 -11.62
N ASP A 188 -17.04 7.69 -12.95
CA ASP A 188 -16.71 8.59 -14.05
C ASP A 188 -15.30 9.18 -14.24
N LYS A 189 -14.65 8.61 -15.27
CA LYS A 189 -13.59 9.18 -16.11
C LYS A 189 -12.28 9.51 -15.40
N ILE A 190 -11.58 8.48 -14.94
CA ILE A 190 -10.18 8.63 -14.55
C ILE A 190 -9.33 7.81 -15.51
N LYS A 191 -8.84 8.49 -16.56
CA LYS A 191 -7.82 7.96 -17.46
C LYS A 191 -6.63 7.49 -16.63
N GLY A 192 -6.44 6.18 -16.47
CA GLY A 192 -5.23 5.61 -15.88
C GLY A 192 -5.43 4.53 -14.82
N LEU A 193 -6.65 4.34 -14.30
CA LEU A 193 -6.93 3.22 -13.38
C LEU A 193 -6.96 1.90 -14.16
N ARG A 194 -6.10 0.96 -13.78
CA ARG A 194 -6.05 -0.39 -14.34
C ARG A 194 -6.71 -1.36 -13.37
N ARG A 195 -7.05 -2.55 -13.87
CA ARG A 195 -7.72 -3.60 -13.08
C ARG A 195 -6.84 -4.13 -11.93
N ASP A 196 -5.52 -4.02 -12.04
CA ASP A 196 -4.57 -4.36 -10.96
C ASP A 196 -4.47 -3.28 -9.87
N ASP A 197 -5.08 -2.11 -10.08
CA ASP A 197 -5.15 -1.01 -9.11
C ASP A 197 -6.48 -1.05 -8.28
N ILE A 198 -7.29 -2.12 -8.42
CA ILE A 198 -8.59 -2.36 -7.74
C ILE A 198 -8.59 -3.73 -7.05
#